data_AF-A0A7Y2HLS3-F1
#
_entry.id   AF-A0A7Y2HLS3-F1
#
_cell.length_a   1.000
_cell.length_b   1.000
_cell.length_c   1.000
_cell.angle_alpha   90.00
_cell.angle_beta   90.00
_cell.angle_gamma   90.00
#
_symmetry.space_group_name_H-M   'P 1'
#
loop_
_entity.id
_entity.type
_entity.pdbx_description
1 polymer ?
#
loop_
_entity_poly.entity_id
_entity_poly.type
_entity_poly.pdbx_seq_one_letter_code
_entity_poly.pdbx_strand_id
1 'polypeptide(L)'
;MQGVVKGLNSRRPAIFNIYTPCPVEHGLPDEWAPEAAKLALESRAFPFMTYDPDGGPDIADCLTLDGNPALDQVWPTYTLSYVDEDGAEQSEDFPLTIADWAFTETRFRKHFTLLKADEWDEEAHVLFHEFIALPVKERKGRRPYIWTLGKDRRRSRVAVSKEIVFLAEERLNFWHQIRELAGLDVPDDVRERMNDEAQVRFESRVLELQAEYEAKMARLRADLPAAVARRMAQGLLAHGGGDRTVADLLGQAFASPLDPVTAADVAGMEWGGGNGSGSGNGATSTNGGGGAAVSAPVEAEATEVADAAEAPAADDDDDALALEPWIETALCTSCNECTQINGQLFAYNEQKQAYIKDPKAGSFAQIVQAAEKCPAAIIHPGTPLNPREKDLEKWMKRAEPFN
;
A
#
# COMPACT_ATOMS: atom_id res chain seq x y z
N MET A 1 -5.97 -16.32 20.67
CA MET A 1 -6.53 -17.71 20.70
C MET A 1 -7.93 -17.85 20.12
N GLN A 2 -8.74 -16.78 20.06
CA GLN A 2 -10.12 -16.86 19.56
C GLN A 2 -10.23 -17.41 18.12
N GLY A 3 -9.32 -17.00 17.22
CA GLY A 3 -9.27 -17.52 15.84
C GLY A 3 -8.98 -19.02 15.75
N VAL A 4 -8.12 -19.56 16.63
CA VAL A 4 -7.81 -21.00 16.67
C VAL A 4 -9.05 -21.81 17.04
N VAL A 5 -9.74 -21.40 18.11
CA VAL A 5 -10.97 -22.07 18.55
C VAL A 5 -12.06 -21.98 17.48
N LYS A 6 -12.20 -20.82 16.81
CA LYS A 6 -13.15 -20.65 15.71
C LYS A 6 -12.84 -21.58 14.54
N GLY A 7 -11.57 -21.66 14.13
CA GLY A 7 -11.14 -22.56 13.06
C GLY A 7 -11.33 -24.04 13.40
N LEU A 8 -11.04 -24.47 14.64
CA LEU A 8 -11.23 -25.85 15.08
C LEU A 8 -12.71 -26.27 15.13
N ASN A 9 -13.61 -25.33 15.40
CA ASN A 9 -15.06 -25.57 15.40
C ASN A 9 -15.69 -25.38 14.02
N SER A 10 -14.93 -24.96 13.02
CA SER A 10 -15.42 -24.80 11.65
C SER A 10 -15.68 -26.15 11.00
N ARG A 11 -16.70 -26.20 10.13
CA ARG A 11 -16.99 -27.37 9.29
C ARG A 11 -16.18 -27.40 7.99
N ARG A 12 -15.27 -26.43 7.80
CA ARG A 12 -14.39 -26.27 6.65
C ARG A 12 -12.93 -26.57 7.03
N PRO A 13 -12.05 -26.85 6.05
CA PRO A 13 -10.62 -26.88 6.31
C PRO A 13 -10.16 -25.56 6.95
N ALA A 14 -9.42 -25.65 8.04
CA ALA A 14 -8.82 -24.51 8.73
C ALA A 14 -7.30 -24.60 8.63
N ILE A 15 -6.67 -23.51 8.20
CA ILE A 15 -5.21 -23.38 8.13
C ILE A 15 -4.76 -22.48 9.27
N PHE A 16 -3.81 -22.96 10.07
CA PHE A 16 -3.18 -22.19 11.13
C PHE A 16 -1.70 -22.02 10.82
N ASN A 17 -1.28 -20.80 10.50
CA ASN A 17 0.14 -20.44 10.41
C ASN A 17 0.54 -19.78 11.74
N ILE A 18 1.35 -20.47 12.53
CA ILE A 18 1.73 -20.05 13.89
C ILE A 18 3.23 -19.83 13.94
N TYR A 19 3.63 -18.59 14.20
CA TYR A 19 5.03 -18.26 14.44
C TYR A 19 5.50 -18.87 15.75
N THR A 20 6.49 -19.76 15.65
CA THR A 20 7.06 -20.51 16.77
C THR A 20 8.57 -20.23 16.84
N PRO A 21 9.00 -19.18 17.57
CA PRO A 21 10.42 -18.87 17.66
C PRO A 21 11.15 -20.02 18.37
N CYS A 22 12.23 -20.52 17.77
CA CYS A 22 13.04 -21.61 18.30
C CYS A 22 14.30 -21.04 18.96
N PRO A 23 14.49 -21.17 20.29
CA PRO A 23 15.65 -20.61 20.97
C PRO A 23 16.99 -21.06 20.39
N VAL A 24 17.12 -22.35 20.05
CA VAL A 24 18.35 -22.92 19.51
C VAL A 24 18.64 -22.40 18.11
N GLU A 25 17.67 -22.52 17.19
CA GLU A 25 17.87 -22.16 15.77
C GLU A 25 17.95 -20.65 15.54
N HIS A 26 17.18 -19.87 16.31
CA HIS A 26 17.18 -18.41 16.19
C HIS A 26 18.27 -17.78 17.06
N GLY A 27 18.89 -18.56 17.96
CA GLY A 27 19.88 -18.12 18.94
C GLY A 27 19.32 -17.08 19.89
N LEU A 28 18.14 -17.36 20.45
CA LEU A 28 17.49 -16.59 21.50
C LEU A 28 17.78 -17.22 22.87
N PRO A 29 17.69 -16.46 23.97
CA PRO A 29 17.68 -17.04 25.32
C PRO A 29 16.51 -18.02 25.52
N ASP A 30 16.69 -19.06 26.33
CA ASP A 30 15.72 -20.15 26.51
C ASP A 30 14.31 -19.69 26.92
N GLU A 31 14.20 -18.63 27.73
CA GLU A 31 12.92 -18.10 28.22
C GLU A 31 12.35 -16.96 27.36
N TRP A 32 13.02 -16.57 26.28
CA TRP A 32 12.68 -15.38 25.47
C TRP A 32 11.75 -15.64 24.30
N ALA A 33 11.24 -16.86 24.14
CA ALA A 33 10.35 -17.21 23.04
C ALA A 33 9.06 -16.35 22.99
N PRO A 34 8.36 -16.07 24.10
CA PRO A 34 7.18 -15.19 24.09
C PRO A 34 7.50 -13.75 23.66
N GLU A 35 8.61 -13.20 24.16
CA GLU A 35 9.09 -11.85 23.84
C GLU A 35 9.49 -11.75 22.37
N ALA A 36 10.18 -12.75 21.83
CA ALA A 36 10.54 -12.81 20.42
C ALA A 36 9.30 -12.88 19.51
N ALA A 37 8.28 -13.64 19.90
CA ALA A 37 7.01 -13.68 19.17
C ALA A 37 6.28 -12.33 19.20
N LYS A 38 6.30 -11.63 20.34
CA LYS A 38 5.75 -10.27 20.46
C LYS A 38 6.52 -9.27 19.57
N LEU A 39 7.84 -9.32 19.58
CA LEU A 39 8.68 -8.48 18.71
C LEU A 39 8.42 -8.76 17.23
N ALA A 40 8.24 -10.02 16.84
CA ALA A 40 7.92 -10.39 15.46
C ALA A 40 6.57 -9.81 15.00
N LEU A 41 5.57 -9.78 15.87
CA LEU A 41 4.26 -9.15 15.60
C LEU A 41 4.39 -7.63 15.44
N GLU A 42 5.06 -6.99 16.40
CA GLU A 42 5.16 -5.53 16.49
C GLU A 42 6.04 -4.92 15.40
N SER A 43 7.12 -5.61 15.03
CA SER A 43 8.02 -5.20 13.93
C SER A 43 7.46 -5.45 12.53
N ARG A 44 6.26 -6.03 12.43
CA ARG A 44 5.64 -6.53 11.18
C ARG A 44 6.38 -7.69 10.51
N ALA A 45 7.29 -8.38 11.20
CA ALA A 45 7.94 -9.59 10.69
C ALA A 45 6.91 -10.71 10.44
N PHE A 46 5.99 -10.88 11.39
CA PHE A 46 4.90 -11.84 11.33
C PHE A 46 3.60 -11.21 11.84
N PRO A 47 2.86 -10.48 10.99
CA PRO A 47 1.59 -9.86 11.37
C PRO A 47 0.50 -10.89 11.69
N PHE A 48 -0.43 -10.51 12.55
CA PHE A 48 -1.60 -11.32 12.88
C PHE A 48 -2.72 -11.08 11.85
N MET A 49 -3.32 -12.13 11.32
CA MET A 49 -4.52 -12.00 10.49
C MET A 49 -5.44 -13.19 10.69
N THR A 50 -6.74 -12.96 10.54
CA THR A 50 -7.75 -14.02 10.51
C THR A 50 -8.63 -13.83 9.30
N TYR A 51 -8.74 -14.87 8.47
CA TYR A 51 -9.66 -14.91 7.34
C TYR A 51 -10.82 -15.86 7.67
N ASP A 52 -12.04 -15.33 7.69
CA ASP A 52 -13.27 -16.08 7.83
C ASP A 52 -14.15 -15.90 6.59
N PRO A 53 -14.31 -16.94 5.73
CA PRO A 53 -15.13 -16.85 4.52
C PRO A 53 -16.63 -16.64 4.78
N ASP A 54 -17.09 -16.78 6.03
CA ASP A 54 -18.48 -16.48 6.41
C ASP A 54 -18.65 -15.05 6.96
N GLY A 55 -17.59 -14.22 6.91
CA GLY A 55 -17.58 -12.85 7.42
C GLY A 55 -18.44 -11.86 6.61
N GLY A 56 -18.58 -12.09 5.30
CA GLY A 56 -19.40 -11.26 4.42
C GLY A 56 -19.21 -11.60 2.94
N PRO A 57 -19.84 -10.83 2.02
CA PRO A 57 -19.70 -11.03 0.59
C PRO A 57 -18.34 -10.58 0.04
N ASP A 58 -17.69 -9.59 0.65
CA ASP A 58 -16.42 -9.04 0.19
C ASP A 58 -15.22 -9.61 0.96
N ILE A 59 -14.03 -9.58 0.34
CA ILE A 59 -12.79 -10.04 1.00
C ILE A 59 -12.50 -9.20 2.25
N ALA A 60 -12.79 -7.91 2.22
CA ALA A 60 -12.63 -7.00 3.35
C ALA A 60 -13.50 -7.40 4.56
N ASP A 61 -14.71 -7.92 4.32
CA ASP A 61 -15.57 -8.42 5.40
C ASP A 61 -15.05 -9.75 5.98
N CYS A 62 -14.33 -10.52 5.17
CA CYS A 62 -13.78 -11.82 5.55
C CYS A 62 -12.44 -11.72 6.27
N LEU A 63 -11.68 -10.62 6.11
CA LEU A 63 -10.32 -10.48 6.64
C LEU A 63 -10.26 -9.47 7.79
N THR A 64 -9.82 -9.92 8.97
CA THR A 64 -9.55 -9.05 10.12
C THR A 64 -8.07 -9.06 10.52
N LEU A 65 -7.56 -7.88 10.86
CA LEU A 65 -6.22 -7.65 11.41
C LEU A 65 -6.25 -7.32 12.91
N ASP A 66 -7.38 -7.56 13.58
CA ASP A 66 -7.53 -7.31 15.01
C ASP A 66 -6.53 -8.15 15.81
N GLY A 67 -5.72 -7.48 16.62
CA GLY A 67 -4.65 -8.09 17.41
C GLY A 67 -3.26 -7.59 17.05
N ASN A 68 -3.11 -6.89 15.92
CA ASN A 68 -1.90 -6.11 15.66
C ASN A 68 -1.99 -4.75 16.37
N PRO A 69 -0.89 -4.24 16.95
CA PRO A 69 -0.84 -2.87 17.46
C PRO A 69 -0.75 -1.84 16.33
N ALA A 70 -1.25 -0.64 16.62
CA ALA A 70 -1.15 0.56 15.78
C ALA A 70 -1.45 0.30 14.30
N LEU A 71 -2.69 -0.11 13.99
CA LEU A 71 -3.11 -0.49 12.62
C LEU A 71 -3.04 0.66 11.61
N ASP A 72 -3.13 1.89 12.08
CA ASP A 72 -3.04 3.14 11.34
C ASP A 72 -1.60 3.63 11.13
N GLN A 73 -0.62 2.98 11.76
CA GLN A 73 0.79 3.34 11.68
C GLN A 73 1.61 2.23 11.04
N VAL A 74 2.76 2.61 10.46
CA VAL A 74 3.71 1.66 9.86
C VAL A 74 4.22 0.68 10.93
N TRP A 75 4.69 1.22 12.06
CA TRP A 75 5.15 0.48 13.22
C TRP A 75 4.63 1.11 14.52
N PRO A 76 4.48 0.32 15.60
CA PRO A 76 4.24 0.87 16.93
C PRO A 76 5.47 1.62 17.46
N THR A 77 5.24 2.70 18.21
CA THR A 77 6.29 3.51 18.84
C THR A 77 6.47 3.15 20.30
N TYR A 78 7.72 3.10 20.74
CA TYR A 78 8.12 2.82 22.11
C TYR A 78 9.13 3.84 22.63
N THR A 79 9.00 4.18 23.90
CA THR A 79 9.93 5.07 24.59
C THR A 79 11.18 4.31 25.05
N LEU A 80 12.35 4.75 24.60
CA LEU A 80 13.65 4.24 25.00
C LEU A 80 14.30 5.18 26.01
N SER A 81 14.51 4.69 27.24
CA SER A 81 15.19 5.45 28.29
C SER A 81 16.65 5.02 28.43
N TYR A 82 17.59 5.97 28.27
CA TYR A 82 19.03 5.72 28.27
C TYR A 82 19.79 6.78 29.08
N VAL A 83 21.01 6.46 29.48
CA VAL A 83 21.91 7.41 30.15
C VAL A 83 22.85 8.01 29.10
N ASP A 84 22.89 9.33 29.02
CA ASP A 84 23.78 10.06 28.11
C ASP A 84 25.25 10.06 28.58
N GLU A 85 26.12 10.74 27.83
CA GLU A 85 27.54 10.82 28.16
C GLU A 85 27.80 11.64 29.44
N ASP A 86 26.89 12.56 29.77
CA ASP A 86 26.93 13.41 30.96
C ASP A 86 26.33 12.74 32.21
N GLY A 87 25.77 11.54 32.06
CA GLY A 87 25.18 10.77 33.15
C GLY A 87 23.72 11.12 33.46
N ALA A 88 23.06 11.92 32.63
CA ALA A 88 21.65 12.24 32.75
C ALA A 88 20.78 11.18 32.06
N GLU A 89 19.60 10.91 32.65
CA GLU A 89 18.62 10.00 32.08
C GLU A 89 17.80 10.75 31.01
N GLN A 90 17.89 10.28 29.78
CA GLN A 90 17.15 10.78 28.63
C GLN A 90 16.12 9.74 28.21
N SER A 91 15.03 10.20 27.61
CA SER A 91 13.96 9.35 27.12
C SER A 91 13.49 9.85 25.76
N GLU A 92 13.51 8.98 24.77
CA GLU A 92 13.18 9.33 23.38
C GLU A 92 12.34 8.22 22.75
N ASP A 93 11.44 8.58 21.85
CA ASP A 93 10.48 7.67 21.24
C ASP A 93 11.00 7.15 19.89
N PHE A 94 11.01 5.83 19.72
CA PHE A 94 11.44 5.16 18.50
C PHE A 94 10.42 4.14 18.02
N PRO A 95 10.20 4.00 16.70
CA PRO A 95 9.41 2.91 16.16
C PRO A 95 10.14 1.57 16.33
N LEU A 96 9.42 0.51 16.67
CA LEU A 96 9.97 -0.84 16.66
C LEU A 96 9.94 -1.41 15.24
N THR A 97 11.09 -1.48 14.60
CA THR A 97 11.23 -1.87 13.20
C THR A 97 11.65 -3.33 13.02
N ILE A 98 11.67 -3.80 11.77
CA ILE A 98 12.19 -5.14 11.44
C ILE A 98 13.66 -5.31 11.83
N ALA A 99 14.44 -4.23 11.79
CA ALA A 99 15.86 -4.29 12.13
C ALA A 99 16.05 -4.54 13.63
N ASP A 100 15.18 -4.00 14.48
CA ASP A 100 15.21 -4.20 15.92
C ASP A 100 14.89 -5.66 16.27
N TRP A 101 13.85 -6.24 15.65
CA TRP A 101 13.56 -7.66 15.78
C TRP A 101 14.71 -8.54 15.27
N ALA A 102 15.21 -8.26 14.06
CA ALA A 102 16.29 -9.04 13.48
C ALA A 102 17.59 -8.96 14.31
N PHE A 103 17.86 -7.83 14.97
CA PHE A 103 19.01 -7.66 15.84
C PHE A 103 18.95 -8.57 17.08
N THR A 104 17.74 -8.91 17.56
CA THR A 104 17.58 -9.83 18.70
C THR A 104 17.90 -11.28 18.38
N GLU A 105 17.92 -11.67 17.09
CA GLU A 105 18.12 -13.05 16.67
C GLU A 105 19.54 -13.28 16.11
N THR A 106 20.26 -14.24 16.69
CA THR A 106 21.65 -14.54 16.32
C THR A 106 21.79 -14.93 14.83
N ARG A 107 20.75 -15.51 14.23
CA ARG A 107 20.77 -15.89 12.79
C ARG A 107 20.99 -14.71 11.85
N PHE A 108 20.66 -13.48 12.27
CA PHE A 108 20.89 -12.26 11.48
C PHE A 108 22.17 -11.51 11.86
N ARG A 109 22.97 -12.00 12.81
CA ARG A 109 24.15 -11.30 13.36
C ARG A 109 25.12 -10.75 12.31
N LYS A 110 25.26 -11.43 11.17
CA LYS A 110 26.14 -11.01 10.05
C LYS A 110 25.72 -9.70 9.37
N HIS A 111 24.48 -9.27 9.58
CA HIS A 111 23.91 -8.06 8.98
C HIS A 111 24.09 -6.81 9.85
N PHE A 112 24.75 -6.96 11.01
CA PHE A 112 24.89 -5.92 12.00
C PHE A 112 26.36 -5.71 12.35
N THR A 113 26.82 -4.46 12.27
CA THR A 113 28.18 -4.07 12.62
C THR A 113 28.14 -2.93 13.62
N LEU A 114 28.75 -3.12 14.79
CA LEU A 114 28.89 -2.05 15.78
C LEU A 114 29.72 -0.90 15.20
N LEU A 115 29.15 0.30 15.17
CA LEU A 115 29.84 1.49 14.70
C LEU A 115 30.66 2.08 15.84
N LYS A 116 31.97 2.25 15.60
CA LYS A 116 32.85 2.99 16.50
C LYS A 116 32.68 4.50 16.28
N ALA A 117 33.07 5.30 17.26
CA ALA A 117 33.05 6.76 17.16
C ALA A 117 33.83 7.28 15.93
N ASP A 118 34.96 6.63 15.59
CA ASP A 118 35.81 7.03 14.46
C ASP A 118 35.20 6.71 13.08
N GLU A 119 34.24 5.78 13.02
CA GLU A 119 33.56 5.35 11.78
C GLU A 119 32.22 6.08 11.58
N TRP A 120 31.87 6.97 12.50
CA TRP A 120 30.61 7.72 12.48
C TRP A 120 30.69 8.90 11.51
N ASP A 121 29.62 9.06 10.75
CA ASP A 121 29.42 10.16 9.80
C ASP A 121 27.97 10.63 9.95
N GLU A 122 27.77 11.86 10.43
CA GLU A 122 26.45 12.44 10.71
C GLU A 122 25.58 12.63 9.47
N GLU A 123 26.19 12.85 8.29
CA GLU A 123 25.45 13.06 7.04
C GLU A 123 25.16 11.73 6.33
N ALA A 124 26.09 10.78 6.43
CA ALA A 124 25.92 9.47 5.79
C ALA A 124 25.07 8.50 6.62
N HIS A 125 25.04 8.58 7.95
CA HIS A 125 24.29 7.65 8.78
C HIS A 125 22.91 8.16 9.13
N VAL A 126 21.88 7.37 8.81
CA VAL A 126 20.47 7.72 9.03
C VAL A 126 19.79 6.63 9.85
N LEU A 127 18.85 7.00 10.71
CA LEU A 127 18.07 6.03 11.48
C LEU A 127 17.32 5.10 10.54
N PHE A 128 17.23 3.82 10.92
CA PHE A 128 16.69 2.78 10.04
C PHE A 128 15.28 3.10 9.53
N HIS A 129 14.37 3.56 10.39
CA HIS A 129 13.01 3.92 10.00
C HIS A 129 12.96 5.15 9.07
N GLU A 130 13.80 6.15 9.30
CA GLU A 130 13.91 7.33 8.42
C GLU A 130 14.50 6.94 7.07
N PHE A 131 15.52 6.08 7.06
CA PHE A 131 16.14 5.59 5.84
C PHE A 131 15.14 4.88 4.93
N ILE A 132 14.24 4.08 5.50
CA ILE A 132 13.16 3.42 4.75
C ILE A 132 12.13 4.44 4.23
N ALA A 133 11.80 5.47 5.01
CA ALA A 133 10.88 6.51 4.58
C ALA A 133 11.45 7.39 3.43
N LEU A 134 12.77 7.46 3.28
CA LEU A 134 13.39 8.24 2.21
C LEU A 134 13.11 7.65 0.81
N PRO A 135 12.94 8.51 -0.22
CA PRO A 135 12.90 8.08 -1.61
C PRO A 135 14.20 7.37 -2.04
N VAL A 136 14.10 6.35 -2.90
CA VAL A 136 15.24 5.51 -3.36
C VAL A 136 16.43 6.35 -3.87
N LYS A 137 16.17 7.49 -4.52
CA LYS A 137 17.21 8.39 -5.04
C LYS A 137 18.06 9.03 -3.93
N GLU A 138 17.43 9.37 -2.80
CA GLU A 138 18.07 10.05 -1.67
C GLU A 138 18.84 9.10 -0.76
N ARG A 139 18.58 7.80 -0.86
CA ARG A 139 19.29 6.75 -0.10
C ARG A 139 20.72 6.51 -0.59
N LYS A 140 21.08 6.99 -1.78
CA LYS A 140 22.41 6.77 -2.37
C LYS A 140 23.49 7.41 -1.50
N GLY A 141 24.45 6.61 -1.04
CA GLY A 141 25.55 7.06 -0.17
C GLY A 141 25.20 7.08 1.32
N ARG A 142 23.92 6.90 1.68
CA ARG A 142 23.49 6.82 3.07
C ARG A 142 23.54 5.38 3.58
N ARG A 143 23.73 5.23 4.89
CA ARG A 143 23.82 3.94 5.60
C ARG A 143 22.84 3.92 6.77
N PRO A 144 21.95 2.92 6.84
CA PRO A 144 21.03 2.83 7.96
C PRO A 144 21.72 2.30 9.22
N TYR A 145 21.27 2.77 10.38
CA TYR A 145 21.68 2.25 11.68
C TYR A 145 20.50 2.19 12.66
N ILE A 146 20.66 1.39 13.71
CA ILE A 146 19.74 1.31 14.85
C ILE A 146 20.46 1.66 16.15
N TRP A 147 19.67 2.06 17.14
CA TRP A 147 20.13 2.23 18.51
C TRP A 147 20.03 0.91 19.28
N THR A 148 21.04 0.65 20.09
CA THR A 148 21.09 -0.53 20.98
C THR A 148 21.50 -0.08 22.36
N LEU A 149 20.99 -0.74 23.40
CA LEU A 149 21.38 -0.45 24.78
C LEU A 149 22.39 -1.48 25.28
N GLY A 150 23.52 -0.99 25.77
CA GLY A 150 24.50 -1.78 26.51
C GLY A 150 24.02 -2.11 27.92
N LYS A 151 24.75 -3.02 28.60
CA LYS A 151 24.50 -3.39 30.00
C LYS A 151 24.65 -2.21 30.98
N ASP A 152 25.36 -1.18 30.56
CA ASP A 152 25.61 0.08 31.27
C ASP A 152 24.52 1.13 31.05
N ARG A 153 23.40 0.78 30.38
CA ARG A 153 22.32 1.68 29.95
C ARG A 153 22.80 2.81 29.01
N ARG A 154 23.99 2.67 28.41
CA ARG A 154 24.45 3.59 27.37
C ARG A 154 24.01 3.11 26.00
N ARG A 155 23.61 4.07 25.16
CA ARG A 155 23.25 3.78 23.77
C ARG A 155 24.49 3.55 22.92
N SER A 156 24.42 2.56 22.04
CA SER A 156 25.43 2.20 21.05
C SER A 156 24.80 2.13 19.68
N ARG A 157 25.54 2.54 18.65
CA ARG A 157 25.07 2.57 17.26
C ARG A 157 25.48 1.30 16.54
N VAL A 158 24.52 0.68 15.84
CA VAL A 158 24.78 -0.53 15.06
C VAL A 158 24.35 -0.27 13.62
N ALA A 159 25.31 -0.34 12.69
CA ALA A 159 25.02 -0.26 11.27
C ALA A 159 24.27 -1.50 10.80
N VAL A 160 23.32 -1.28 9.90
CA VAL A 160 22.45 -2.32 9.34
C VAL A 160 22.80 -2.54 7.87
N SER A 161 22.85 -3.80 7.45
CA SER A 161 23.15 -4.15 6.06
C SER A 161 21.95 -3.92 5.13
N LYS A 162 22.21 -3.89 3.81
CA LYS A 162 21.17 -3.66 2.80
C LYS A 162 20.14 -4.78 2.73
N GLU A 163 20.52 -6.00 3.07
CA GLU A 163 19.63 -7.16 3.07
C GLU A 163 18.49 -7.01 4.09
N ILE A 164 18.76 -6.39 5.24
CA ILE A 164 17.72 -6.10 6.24
C ILE A 164 16.82 -4.96 5.78
N VAL A 165 17.35 -4.00 5.00
CA VAL A 165 16.53 -2.97 4.34
C VAL A 165 15.56 -3.63 3.36
N PHE A 166 16.05 -4.51 2.47
CA PHE A 166 15.18 -5.21 1.53
C PHE A 166 14.13 -6.06 2.24
N LEU A 167 14.50 -6.75 3.32
CA LEU A 167 13.55 -7.47 4.15
C LEU A 167 12.47 -6.52 4.70
N ALA A 168 12.85 -5.34 5.18
CA ALA A 168 11.91 -4.35 5.68
C ALA A 168 10.91 -3.90 4.60
N GLU A 169 11.41 -3.55 3.43
CA GLU A 169 10.58 -3.12 2.30
C GLU A 169 9.58 -4.20 1.91
N GLU A 170 10.04 -5.45 1.82
CA GLU A 170 9.18 -6.58 1.50
C GLU A 170 8.10 -6.79 2.57
N ARG A 171 8.46 -6.74 3.86
CA ARG A 171 7.51 -6.88 4.97
C ARG A 171 6.50 -5.73 5.01
N LEU A 172 6.93 -4.50 4.72
CA LEU A 172 6.04 -3.34 4.67
C LEU A 172 5.10 -3.39 3.47
N ASN A 173 5.58 -3.84 2.30
CA ASN A 173 4.73 -4.03 1.14
C ASN A 173 3.64 -5.09 1.42
N PHE A 174 4.03 -6.21 2.04
CA PHE A 174 3.07 -7.24 2.47
C PHE A 174 2.05 -6.70 3.49
N TRP A 175 2.51 -5.87 4.44
CA TRP A 175 1.63 -5.22 5.41
C TRP A 175 0.62 -4.29 4.74
N HIS A 176 1.06 -3.48 3.76
CA HIS A 176 0.17 -2.63 2.96
C HIS A 176 -0.87 -3.47 2.21
N GLN A 177 -0.45 -4.50 1.49
CA GLN A 177 -1.36 -5.39 0.74
C GLN A 177 -2.42 -6.04 1.63
N ILE A 178 -2.04 -6.50 2.82
CA ILE A 178 -2.99 -7.10 3.76
C ILE A 178 -3.96 -6.05 4.31
N ARG A 179 -3.50 -4.82 4.59
CA ARG A 179 -4.38 -3.73 5.04
C ARG A 179 -5.37 -3.32 3.96
N GLU A 180 -4.93 -3.28 2.70
CA GLU A 180 -5.80 -3.04 1.56
C GLU A 180 -6.87 -4.13 1.43
N LEU A 181 -6.49 -5.41 1.51
CA LEU A 181 -7.43 -6.53 1.47
C LEU A 181 -8.44 -6.50 2.63
N ALA A 182 -8.04 -5.99 3.79
CA ALA A 182 -8.91 -5.81 4.96
C ALA A 182 -9.77 -4.54 4.88
N GLY A 183 -9.68 -3.75 3.80
CA GLY A 183 -10.40 -2.48 3.63
C GLY A 183 -9.91 -1.35 4.55
N LEU A 184 -8.72 -1.49 5.15
CA LEU A 184 -8.10 -0.51 6.05
C LEU A 184 -7.16 0.47 5.34
N ASP A 185 -6.78 0.14 4.10
CA ASP A 185 -6.01 1.04 3.22
C ASP A 185 -6.71 1.12 1.86
N VAL A 186 -6.53 2.27 1.20
CA VAL A 186 -7.06 2.51 -0.14
C VAL A 186 -5.86 2.74 -1.05
N PRO A 187 -5.79 2.05 -2.22
CA PRO A 187 -4.68 2.21 -3.16
C PRO A 187 -4.40 3.67 -3.47
N ASP A 188 -3.12 4.02 -3.59
CA ASP A 188 -2.70 5.41 -3.84
C ASP A 188 -3.35 5.97 -5.11
N ASP A 189 -3.43 5.20 -6.20
CA ASP A 189 -4.09 5.61 -7.45
C ASP A 189 -5.58 5.94 -7.27
N VAL A 190 -6.27 5.24 -6.37
CA VAL A 190 -7.70 5.50 -6.08
C VAL A 190 -7.81 6.76 -5.23
N ARG A 191 -6.92 6.91 -4.23
CA ARG A 191 -6.85 8.10 -3.37
C ARG A 191 -6.53 9.36 -4.17
N GLU A 192 -5.56 9.30 -5.08
CA GLU A 192 -5.17 10.40 -5.96
C GLU A 192 -6.34 10.82 -6.86
N ARG A 193 -7.00 9.86 -7.53
CA ARG A 193 -8.20 10.15 -8.35
C ARG A 193 -9.32 10.79 -7.54
N MET A 194 -9.60 10.29 -6.34
CA MET A 194 -10.62 10.87 -5.47
C MET A 194 -10.27 12.30 -5.03
N ASN A 195 -8.98 12.56 -4.76
CA ASN A 195 -8.49 13.88 -4.41
C ASN A 195 -8.58 14.84 -5.60
N ASP A 196 -8.19 14.42 -6.79
CA ASP A 196 -8.28 15.21 -8.02
C ASP A 196 -9.74 15.57 -8.32
N GLU A 197 -10.65 14.61 -8.26
CA GLU A 197 -12.10 14.84 -8.43
C GLU A 197 -12.67 15.77 -7.35
N ALA A 198 -12.21 15.63 -6.10
CA ALA A 198 -12.61 16.52 -5.02
C ALA A 198 -12.09 17.95 -5.25
N GLN A 199 -10.85 18.09 -5.73
CA GLN A 199 -10.23 19.38 -6.01
C GLN A 199 -10.92 20.09 -7.18
N VAL A 200 -11.21 19.38 -8.28
CA VAL A 200 -11.99 19.93 -9.41
C VAL A 200 -13.37 20.39 -8.96
N ARG A 201 -14.07 19.60 -8.14
CA ARG A 201 -15.37 20.01 -7.57
C ARG A 201 -15.25 21.24 -6.67
N PHE A 202 -14.21 21.29 -5.84
CA PHE A 202 -13.96 22.42 -4.96
C PHE A 202 -13.67 23.70 -5.74
N GLU A 203 -12.78 23.64 -6.73
CA GLU A 203 -12.44 24.77 -7.61
C GLU A 203 -13.68 25.27 -8.36
N SER A 204 -14.49 24.36 -8.90
CA SER A 204 -15.76 24.70 -9.53
C SER A 204 -16.69 25.45 -8.57
N ARG A 205 -16.79 24.98 -7.31
CA ARG A 205 -17.63 25.62 -6.31
C ARG A 205 -17.12 27.00 -5.90
N VAL A 206 -15.80 27.18 -5.82
CA VAL A 206 -15.18 28.49 -5.57
C VAL A 206 -15.51 29.46 -6.70
N LEU A 207 -15.40 29.03 -7.95
CA LEU A 207 -15.71 29.86 -9.12
C LEU A 207 -17.20 30.24 -9.18
N GLU A 208 -18.10 29.27 -8.96
CA GLU A 208 -19.54 29.54 -8.83
C GLU A 208 -19.83 30.58 -7.75
N LEU A 209 -19.21 30.40 -6.57
CA LEU A 209 -19.43 31.30 -5.45
C LEU A 209 -18.86 32.70 -5.71
N GLN A 210 -17.71 32.80 -6.38
CA GLN A 210 -17.15 34.08 -6.83
C GLN A 210 -18.10 34.78 -7.80
N ALA A 211 -18.61 34.06 -8.81
CA ALA A 211 -19.56 34.61 -9.78
C ALA A 211 -20.86 35.07 -9.08
N GLU A 212 -21.37 34.31 -8.12
CA GLU A 212 -22.52 34.72 -7.30
C GLU A 212 -22.23 35.99 -6.50
N TYR A 213 -21.05 36.10 -5.87
CA TYR A 213 -20.67 37.29 -5.10
C TYR A 213 -20.45 38.50 -5.99
N GLU A 214 -19.82 38.34 -7.15
CA GLU A 214 -19.66 39.42 -8.14
C GLU A 214 -21.00 39.91 -8.65
N ALA A 215 -21.93 39.00 -8.97
CA ALA A 215 -23.29 39.35 -9.35
C ALA A 215 -24.03 40.09 -8.22
N LYS A 216 -23.90 39.62 -6.97
CA LYS A 216 -24.46 40.30 -5.80
C LYS A 216 -23.87 41.70 -5.62
N MET A 217 -22.55 41.87 -5.74
CA MET A 217 -21.89 43.17 -5.67
C MET A 217 -22.30 44.10 -6.80
N ALA A 218 -22.44 43.60 -8.02
CA ALA A 218 -22.90 44.37 -9.16
C ALA A 218 -24.34 44.86 -8.95
N ARG A 219 -25.23 44.00 -8.45
CA ARG A 219 -26.61 44.36 -8.08
C ARG A 219 -26.63 45.42 -6.97
N LEU A 220 -25.87 45.22 -5.90
CA LEU A 220 -25.71 46.20 -4.83
C LEU A 220 -25.22 47.55 -5.36
N ARG A 221 -24.21 47.57 -6.24
CA ARG A 221 -23.69 48.80 -6.87
C ARG A 221 -24.72 49.49 -7.77
N ALA A 222 -25.57 48.74 -8.47
CA ALA A 222 -26.61 49.30 -9.34
C ALA A 222 -27.79 49.88 -8.55
N ASP A 223 -28.20 49.20 -7.47
CA ASP A 223 -29.38 49.57 -6.68
C ASP A 223 -29.08 50.71 -5.68
N LEU A 224 -27.84 50.79 -5.18
CA LEU A 224 -27.44 51.72 -4.12
C LEU A 224 -27.65 53.21 -4.47
N PRO A 225 -27.27 53.73 -5.67
CA PRO A 225 -27.46 55.15 -5.98
C PRO A 225 -28.93 55.57 -5.99
N ALA A 226 -29.82 54.72 -6.50
CA ALA A 226 -31.26 55.01 -6.55
C ALA A 226 -31.89 54.96 -5.15
N ALA A 227 -31.47 54.01 -4.31
CA ALA A 227 -31.90 53.91 -2.92
C ALA A 227 -31.43 55.12 -2.09
N VAL A 228 -30.17 55.53 -2.24
CA VAL A 228 -29.60 56.71 -1.59
C VAL A 228 -30.30 57.99 -2.05
N ALA A 229 -30.52 58.18 -3.35
CA ALA A 229 -31.23 59.34 -3.88
C ALA A 229 -32.68 59.44 -3.37
N ARG A 230 -33.39 58.30 -3.28
CA ARG A 230 -34.75 58.24 -2.71
C ARG A 230 -34.77 58.62 -1.24
N ARG A 231 -33.79 58.15 -0.46
CA ARG A 231 -33.65 58.47 0.97
C ARG A 231 -33.25 59.93 1.20
N MET A 232 -32.36 60.47 0.37
CA MET A 232 -32.02 61.91 0.37
C MET A 232 -33.24 62.78 0.05
N ALA A 233 -34.02 62.43 -0.98
CA ALA A 233 -35.24 63.15 -1.34
C ALA A 233 -36.28 63.12 -0.22
N GLN A 234 -36.48 61.96 0.43
CA GLN A 234 -37.37 61.84 1.59
C GLN A 234 -36.90 62.68 2.78
N GLY A 235 -35.59 62.69 3.08
CA GLY A 235 -35.01 63.50 4.14
C GLY A 235 -35.20 65.00 3.90
N LEU A 236 -35.00 65.46 2.67
CA LEU A 236 -35.23 66.85 2.26
C LEU A 236 -36.72 67.22 2.33
N LEU A 237 -37.63 66.33 1.94
CA LEU A 237 -39.08 66.55 2.03
C LEU A 237 -39.56 66.60 3.50
N ALA A 238 -38.99 65.79 4.38
CA ALA A 238 -39.33 65.79 5.80
C ALA A 238 -38.86 67.06 6.54
N HIS A 239 -37.81 67.73 6.05
CA HIS A 239 -37.20 68.91 6.69
C HIS A 239 -37.39 70.21 5.90
N GLY A 240 -38.09 70.19 4.75
CA GLY A 240 -38.27 71.32 3.82
C GLY A 240 -39.30 72.38 4.27
N GLY A 241 -39.62 72.45 5.55
CA GLY A 241 -40.64 73.34 6.11
C GLY A 241 -40.14 74.59 6.84
N GLY A 242 -38.85 74.94 6.77
CA GLY A 242 -38.30 76.13 7.44
C GLY A 242 -37.13 76.77 6.69
N ASP A 243 -36.82 78.03 7.04
CA ASP A 243 -35.87 78.99 6.41
C ASP A 243 -34.40 78.55 6.24
N ARG A 244 -34.11 77.25 6.11
CA ARG A 244 -32.77 76.69 5.89
C ARG A 244 -32.49 76.54 4.40
N THR A 245 -31.27 76.87 3.99
CA THR A 245 -30.87 76.77 2.59
C THR A 245 -30.66 75.31 2.17
N VAL A 246 -30.73 75.03 0.86
CA VAL A 246 -30.46 73.68 0.30
C VAL A 246 -29.06 73.18 0.69
N ALA A 247 -28.09 74.09 0.83
CA ALA A 247 -26.73 73.78 1.28
C ALA A 247 -26.68 73.36 2.77
N ASP A 248 -27.46 74.02 3.64
CA ASP A 248 -27.55 73.68 5.07
C ASP A 248 -28.26 72.34 5.30
N LEU A 249 -29.28 72.03 4.49
CA LEU A 249 -30.03 70.77 4.55
C LEU A 249 -29.19 69.60 4.02
N LEU A 250 -28.43 69.79 2.94
CA LEU A 250 -27.48 68.79 2.46
C LEU A 250 -26.33 68.59 3.45
N GLY A 251 -25.78 69.67 4.02
CA GLY A 251 -24.74 69.59 5.05
C GLY A 251 -25.17 68.81 6.29
N GLN A 252 -26.41 68.99 6.77
CA GLN A 252 -26.96 68.21 7.87
C GLN A 252 -27.27 66.75 7.49
N ALA A 253 -27.75 66.49 6.28
CA ALA A 253 -28.03 65.14 5.80
C ALA A 253 -26.76 64.27 5.65
N PHE A 254 -25.61 64.88 5.31
CA PHE A 254 -24.31 64.20 5.25
C PHE A 254 -23.56 64.14 6.59
N ALA A 255 -23.92 65.00 7.57
CA ALA A 255 -23.28 65.06 8.88
C ALA A 255 -23.99 64.22 9.96
N SER A 256 -25.26 63.84 9.75
CA SER A 256 -25.92 62.85 10.61
C SER A 256 -25.23 61.49 10.48
N PRO A 257 -24.91 60.80 11.59
CA PRO A 257 -24.35 59.46 11.51
C PRO A 257 -25.30 58.59 10.72
N LEU A 258 -24.78 57.85 9.74
CA LEU A 258 -25.56 56.80 9.10
C LEU A 258 -25.91 55.80 10.20
N ASP A 259 -27.20 55.65 10.51
CA ASP A 259 -27.65 54.50 11.29
C ASP A 259 -27.15 53.23 10.58
N PRO A 260 -26.59 52.26 11.30
CA PRO A 260 -26.10 51.05 10.70
C PRO A 260 -27.24 50.40 9.91
N VAL A 261 -26.93 49.96 8.68
CA VAL A 261 -27.89 49.22 7.84
C VAL A 261 -28.46 48.09 8.68
N THR A 262 -29.75 48.12 8.95
CA THR A 262 -30.37 47.14 9.84
C THR A 262 -30.66 45.85 9.07
N ALA A 263 -30.72 44.71 9.76
CA ALA A 263 -31.07 43.43 9.14
C ALA A 263 -32.42 43.49 8.40
N ALA A 264 -33.34 44.38 8.80
CA ALA A 264 -34.63 44.60 8.14
C ALA A 264 -34.50 45.33 6.79
N ASP A 265 -33.53 46.24 6.64
CA ASP A 265 -33.25 46.92 5.37
C ASP A 265 -32.64 45.97 4.33
N VAL A 266 -31.87 44.98 4.79
CA VAL A 266 -31.27 43.94 3.95
C VAL A 266 -32.27 42.83 3.62
N ALA A 267 -33.25 42.56 4.49
CA ALA A 267 -34.28 41.54 4.30
C ALA A 267 -35.28 41.86 3.18
N GLY A 268 -35.42 43.12 2.76
CA GLY A 268 -36.29 43.55 1.66
C GLY A 268 -35.69 43.34 0.26
N MET A 269 -34.37 43.13 0.15
CA MET A 269 -33.78 42.55 -1.04
C MET A 269 -33.96 41.03 -0.91
N GLU A 270 -34.61 40.36 -1.86
CA GLU A 270 -34.69 38.89 -1.83
C GLU A 270 -33.28 38.30 -2.01
N TRP A 271 -32.66 37.94 -0.89
CA TRP A 271 -31.50 37.06 -0.84
C TRP A 271 -32.01 35.65 -1.10
N GLY A 272 -32.00 35.22 -2.37
CA GLY A 272 -32.27 33.86 -2.79
C GLY A 272 -31.20 32.91 -2.28
N GLY A 273 -31.21 32.62 -0.98
CA GLY A 273 -30.43 31.58 -0.33
C GLY A 273 -31.39 30.51 0.18
N GLY A 274 -31.73 29.56 -0.69
CA GLY A 274 -32.39 28.35 -0.24
C GLY A 274 -31.37 27.49 0.51
N ASN A 275 -31.58 27.29 1.81
CA ASN A 275 -31.08 26.09 2.47
C ASN A 275 -32.13 25.58 3.47
N GLY A 276 -32.51 24.31 3.30
CA GLY A 276 -33.75 23.75 3.83
C GLY A 276 -33.65 23.11 5.21
N SER A 277 -34.82 22.69 5.72
CA SER A 277 -35.01 21.41 6.42
C SER A 277 -36.48 21.20 6.79
N GLY A 278 -36.94 19.95 6.72
CA GLY A 278 -37.81 19.39 7.76
C GLY A 278 -39.32 19.32 7.54
N SER A 279 -39.76 18.16 7.04
CA SER A 279 -40.85 17.34 7.61
C SER A 279 -42.32 17.58 7.17
N GLY A 280 -42.87 16.56 6.51
CA GLY A 280 -44.08 15.90 7.00
C GLY A 280 -45.39 16.13 6.25
N ASN A 281 -45.75 15.11 5.47
CA ASN A 281 -47.09 14.50 5.27
C ASN A 281 -47.79 14.70 3.93
N GLY A 282 -48.27 13.56 3.40
CA GLY A 282 -49.59 13.49 2.77
C GLY A 282 -49.64 13.11 1.30
N ALA A 283 -49.52 11.80 1.05
CA ALA A 283 -50.44 11.01 0.22
C ALA A 283 -50.55 11.23 -1.31
N THR A 284 -50.48 10.06 -1.96
CA THR A 284 -51.29 9.55 -3.09
C THR A 284 -50.95 9.95 -4.54
N SER A 285 -50.42 8.94 -5.25
CA SER A 285 -51.01 8.32 -6.46
C SER A 285 -51.20 9.19 -7.71
N THR A 286 -50.47 8.89 -8.79
CA THR A 286 -50.94 8.06 -9.92
C THR A 286 -49.95 8.08 -11.09
N ASN A 287 -49.51 6.88 -11.48
CA ASN A 287 -49.43 6.28 -12.83
C ASN A 287 -48.92 7.04 -14.08
N GLY A 288 -48.07 6.32 -14.84
CA GLY A 288 -47.83 6.44 -16.29
C GLY A 288 -46.39 6.89 -16.62
N GLY A 289 -45.51 6.13 -17.27
CA GLY A 289 -45.66 4.98 -18.15
C GLY A 289 -45.03 5.30 -19.52
N GLY A 290 -43.96 4.58 -19.88
CA GLY A 290 -43.31 4.60 -21.20
C GLY A 290 -41.89 5.20 -21.14
N GLY A 291 -40.78 4.51 -21.42
CA GLY A 291 -40.57 3.28 -22.18
C GLY A 291 -39.76 3.61 -23.43
N ALA A 292 -38.47 3.28 -23.44
CA ALA A 292 -37.73 2.85 -24.64
C ALA A 292 -36.33 2.37 -24.24
N ALA A 293 -36.12 1.07 -24.41
CA ALA A 293 -34.84 0.39 -24.41
C ALA A 293 -34.34 0.23 -25.85
N VAL A 294 -33.03 0.31 -26.05
CA VAL A 294 -32.24 -0.47 -27.03
C VAL A 294 -30.78 -0.38 -26.55
N SER A 295 -30.22 -1.44 -25.95
CA SER A 295 -29.53 -2.60 -26.56
C SER A 295 -28.03 -2.35 -26.79
N ALA A 296 -27.23 -3.16 -26.08
CA ALA A 296 -25.75 -3.27 -26.06
C ALA A 296 -25.20 -4.07 -27.27
N PRO A 297 -23.96 -4.62 -27.27
CA PRO A 297 -22.70 -4.29 -26.59
C PRO A 297 -21.51 -4.19 -27.58
N VAL A 298 -20.32 -3.76 -27.15
CA VAL A 298 -19.06 -4.13 -27.84
C VAL A 298 -17.98 -4.47 -26.80
N GLU A 299 -17.31 -5.59 -27.08
CA GLU A 299 -16.28 -6.33 -26.34
C GLU A 299 -14.98 -5.57 -26.06
N ALA A 300 -14.25 -6.15 -25.11
CA ALA A 300 -12.90 -5.86 -24.68
C ALA A 300 -11.84 -6.58 -25.53
N GLU A 301 -10.68 -5.95 -25.74
CA GLU A 301 -9.36 -6.55 -25.99
C GLU A 301 -8.32 -5.46 -25.65
N ALA A 302 -7.47 -5.64 -24.65
CA ALA A 302 -6.23 -6.44 -24.61
C ALA A 302 -5.13 -5.88 -25.52
N THR A 303 -4.17 -5.23 -24.88
CA THR A 303 -2.92 -4.69 -25.41
C THR A 303 -1.85 -5.78 -25.52
N GLU A 304 -1.27 -5.96 -26.72
CA GLU A 304 0.02 -6.63 -26.91
C GLU A 304 1.11 -5.58 -27.21
N VAL A 305 2.25 -5.72 -26.54
CA VAL A 305 3.53 -5.10 -26.91
C VAL A 305 4.49 -6.25 -27.18
N ALA A 306 4.93 -6.39 -28.42
CA ALA A 306 6.01 -7.27 -28.82
C ALA A 306 7.13 -6.43 -29.44
N ASP A 307 8.34 -6.61 -28.95
CA ASP A 307 9.53 -6.49 -29.79
C ASP A 307 10.46 -7.64 -29.47
N ALA A 308 10.82 -8.38 -30.52
CA ALA A 308 11.60 -9.59 -30.51
C ALA A 308 12.92 -9.31 -31.23
N ALA A 309 14.04 -9.64 -30.59
CA ALA A 309 15.35 -9.69 -31.24
C ALA A 309 15.74 -11.16 -31.49
N GLU A 310 16.14 -11.40 -32.73
CA GLU A 310 16.29 -12.64 -33.47
C GLU A 310 17.56 -13.45 -33.11
N ALA A 311 17.48 -14.78 -33.18
CA ALA A 311 18.62 -15.70 -33.19
C ALA A 311 18.54 -16.63 -34.43
N PRO A 312 19.66 -17.00 -35.07
CA PRO A 312 19.63 -17.52 -36.44
C PRO A 312 19.59 -19.06 -36.56
N ALA A 313 19.04 -19.46 -37.71
CA ALA A 313 19.30 -20.62 -38.57
C ALA A 313 18.97 -22.05 -38.08
N ALA A 314 18.07 -22.66 -38.85
CA ALA A 314 17.66 -24.06 -38.85
C ALA A 314 18.68 -24.98 -39.53
N ASP A 315 18.75 -26.22 -39.04
CA ASP A 315 19.09 -27.41 -39.82
C ASP A 315 17.87 -28.35 -39.73
N ASP A 316 17.43 -28.85 -40.89
CA ASP A 316 16.33 -29.79 -41.09
C ASP A 316 16.68 -31.21 -40.61
N ASP A 317 15.73 -31.93 -40.00
CA ASP A 317 15.44 -33.33 -40.33
C ASP A 317 14.10 -33.78 -39.70
N ASP A 318 13.24 -34.37 -40.54
CA ASP A 318 11.95 -34.98 -40.20
C ASP A 318 12.13 -36.16 -39.22
N ASP A 319 11.76 -35.96 -37.95
CA ASP A 319 11.44 -37.04 -37.01
C ASP A 319 10.19 -36.64 -36.20
N ALA A 320 9.22 -37.55 -36.14
CA ALA A 320 7.88 -37.36 -35.55
C ALA A 320 7.89 -36.56 -34.23
N LEU A 321 7.50 -35.27 -34.28
CA LEU A 321 7.35 -34.32 -33.15
C LEU A 321 7.98 -34.83 -31.84
N ALA A 322 9.30 -34.98 -31.82
CA ALA A 322 10.00 -35.43 -30.64
C ALA A 322 9.95 -34.30 -29.62
N LEU A 323 9.21 -34.49 -28.53
CA LEU A 323 9.15 -33.50 -27.46
C LEU A 323 10.52 -33.50 -26.79
N GLU A 324 11.31 -32.45 -26.99
CA GLU A 324 12.60 -32.33 -26.33
C GLU A 324 12.41 -32.21 -24.81
N PRO A 325 13.32 -32.75 -23.99
CA PRO A 325 13.25 -32.57 -22.55
C PRO A 325 13.42 -31.09 -22.20
N TRP A 326 12.56 -30.57 -21.34
CA TRP A 326 12.56 -29.15 -20.97
C TRP A 326 12.21 -28.95 -19.49
N ILE A 327 12.46 -27.74 -18.97
CA ILE A 327 12.20 -27.38 -17.57
C ILE A 327 11.48 -26.03 -17.52
N GLU A 328 10.41 -25.94 -16.73
CA GLU A 328 9.76 -24.68 -16.34
C GLU A 328 10.67 -23.90 -15.39
N THR A 329 11.77 -23.36 -15.95
CA THR A 329 12.88 -22.76 -15.22
C THR A 329 12.40 -21.65 -14.28
N ALA A 330 11.38 -20.89 -14.68
CA ALA A 330 10.77 -19.83 -13.89
C ALA A 330 10.18 -20.31 -12.55
N LEU A 331 9.75 -21.58 -12.46
CA LEU A 331 9.14 -22.17 -11.27
C LEU A 331 10.14 -22.95 -10.39
N CYS A 332 11.44 -22.89 -10.71
CA CYS A 332 12.46 -23.64 -10.00
C CYS A 332 12.71 -23.12 -8.57
N THR A 333 12.66 -24.03 -7.59
CA THR A 333 12.89 -23.78 -6.15
C THR A 333 14.31 -24.11 -5.67
N SER A 334 15.24 -24.39 -6.58
CA SER A 334 16.66 -24.65 -6.29
C SER A 334 16.95 -25.76 -5.25
N CYS A 335 16.14 -26.82 -5.22
CA CYS A 335 16.25 -27.92 -4.26
C CYS A 335 17.50 -28.84 -4.43
N ASN A 336 18.28 -28.67 -5.51
CA ASN A 336 19.46 -29.46 -5.87
C ASN A 336 19.22 -30.95 -6.22
N GLU A 337 17.98 -31.44 -6.24
CA GLU A 337 17.70 -32.86 -6.54
C GLU A 337 18.14 -33.25 -7.96
N CYS A 338 17.80 -32.44 -8.98
CA CYS A 338 18.15 -32.73 -10.37
C CYS A 338 19.67 -32.68 -10.63
N THR A 339 20.37 -31.68 -10.07
CA THR A 339 21.82 -31.53 -10.22
C THR A 339 22.62 -32.59 -9.48
N GLN A 340 22.07 -33.15 -8.38
CA GLN A 340 22.66 -34.31 -7.69
C GLN A 340 22.51 -35.62 -8.47
N ILE A 341 21.46 -35.76 -9.30
CA ILE A 341 21.28 -36.95 -10.17
C ILE A 341 22.32 -36.94 -11.29
N ASN A 342 22.46 -35.82 -12.01
CA ASN A 342 23.45 -35.67 -13.06
C ASN A 342 23.79 -34.18 -13.31
N GLY A 343 24.92 -33.71 -12.77
CA GLY A 343 25.40 -32.33 -12.94
C GLY A 343 26.00 -31.99 -14.31
N GLN A 344 26.06 -32.96 -15.24
CA GLN A 344 26.38 -32.70 -16.64
C GLN A 344 25.12 -32.46 -17.47
N LEU A 345 23.99 -33.06 -17.07
CA LEU A 345 22.67 -32.91 -17.67
C LEU A 345 21.95 -31.65 -17.18
N PHE A 346 22.00 -31.36 -15.88
CA PHE A 346 21.34 -30.21 -15.24
C PHE A 346 22.35 -29.22 -14.69
N ALA A 347 22.08 -27.93 -14.86
CA ALA A 347 22.86 -26.85 -14.26
C ALA A 347 21.95 -25.74 -13.75
N TYR A 348 22.52 -24.84 -12.94
CA TYR A 348 21.85 -23.64 -12.46
C TYR A 348 22.32 -22.42 -13.25
N ASN A 349 21.38 -21.57 -13.65
CA ASN A 349 21.69 -20.26 -14.24
C ASN A 349 22.13 -19.27 -13.14
N GLU A 350 22.38 -18.01 -13.50
CA GLU A 350 22.79 -16.95 -12.58
C GLU A 350 21.75 -16.67 -11.48
N GLN A 351 20.46 -16.87 -11.79
CA GLN A 351 19.33 -16.75 -10.88
C GLN A 351 19.10 -18.00 -10.01
N LYS A 352 20.00 -19.00 -10.06
CA LYS A 352 19.88 -20.30 -9.37
C LYS A 352 18.67 -21.14 -9.80
N GLN A 353 18.17 -20.95 -11.00
CA GLN A 353 17.09 -21.76 -11.58
C GLN A 353 17.66 -22.87 -12.46
N ALA A 354 17.10 -24.08 -12.33
CA ALA A 354 17.60 -25.26 -13.03
C ALA A 354 17.23 -25.19 -14.51
N TYR A 355 18.19 -25.48 -15.37
CA TYR A 355 18.00 -25.65 -16.81
C TYR A 355 18.74 -26.90 -17.29
N ILE A 356 18.36 -27.42 -18.45
CA ILE A 356 19.05 -28.56 -19.07
C ILE A 356 20.27 -28.02 -19.82
N LYS A 357 21.45 -28.43 -19.36
CA LYS A 357 22.73 -27.99 -19.92
C LYS A 357 23.09 -28.78 -21.19
N ASP A 358 22.93 -30.10 -21.13
CA ASP A 358 23.18 -31.00 -22.25
C ASP A 358 22.21 -32.21 -22.16
N PRO A 359 21.14 -32.23 -22.98
CA PRO A 359 20.17 -33.34 -23.01
C PRO A 359 20.80 -34.71 -23.33
N LYS A 360 21.98 -34.73 -23.98
CA LYS A 360 22.67 -35.97 -24.40
C LYS A 360 23.68 -36.47 -23.36
N ALA A 361 23.94 -35.69 -22.31
CA ALA A 361 24.90 -36.05 -21.25
C ALA A 361 24.34 -37.00 -20.17
N GLY A 362 23.08 -37.43 -20.30
CA GLY A 362 22.42 -38.36 -19.39
C GLY A 362 21.52 -39.35 -20.11
N SER A 363 21.04 -40.36 -19.39
CA SER A 363 20.02 -41.29 -19.91
C SER A 363 18.61 -40.74 -19.70
N PHE A 364 17.65 -41.18 -20.51
CA PHE A 364 16.24 -40.85 -20.33
C PHE A 364 15.75 -41.22 -18.93
N ALA A 365 16.23 -42.35 -18.39
CA ALA A 365 15.95 -42.77 -17.01
C ALA A 365 16.38 -41.73 -15.96
N GLN A 366 17.48 -41.01 -16.17
CA GLN A 366 17.94 -39.96 -15.24
C GLN A 366 17.05 -38.71 -15.31
N ILE A 367 16.55 -38.36 -16.50
CA ILE A 367 15.62 -37.23 -16.66
C ILE A 367 14.28 -37.55 -15.97
N VAL A 368 13.75 -38.77 -16.15
CA VAL A 368 12.52 -39.21 -15.47
C VAL A 368 12.70 -39.25 -13.95
N GLN A 369 13.84 -39.76 -13.46
CA GLN A 369 14.12 -39.73 -12.02
C GLN A 369 14.25 -38.31 -11.46
N ALA A 370 14.75 -37.36 -12.25
CA ALA A 370 14.81 -35.96 -11.87
C ALA A 370 13.41 -35.33 -11.80
N ALA A 371 12.53 -35.66 -12.75
CA ALA A 371 11.13 -35.23 -12.71
C ALA A 371 10.40 -35.76 -11.47
N GLU A 372 10.54 -37.05 -11.16
CA GLU A 372 9.92 -37.66 -9.98
C GLU A 372 10.42 -37.11 -8.64
N LYS A 373 11.68 -36.68 -8.58
CA LYS A 373 12.29 -36.10 -7.38
C LYS A 373 12.15 -34.59 -7.29
N CYS A 374 11.66 -33.93 -8.34
CA CYS A 374 11.49 -32.50 -8.34
C CYS A 374 10.31 -32.11 -7.43
N PRO A 375 10.53 -31.39 -6.31
CA PRO A 375 9.44 -31.01 -5.42
C PRO A 375 8.42 -30.06 -6.07
N ALA A 376 8.85 -29.33 -7.10
CA ALA A 376 8.02 -28.42 -7.86
C ALA A 376 7.37 -29.07 -9.10
N ALA A 377 7.74 -30.31 -9.45
CA ALA A 377 7.25 -31.03 -10.63
C ALA A 377 7.40 -30.26 -11.97
N ILE A 378 8.52 -29.55 -12.14
CA ILE A 378 8.79 -28.62 -13.27
C ILE A 378 9.69 -29.20 -14.38
N ILE A 379 10.04 -30.49 -14.31
CA ILE A 379 10.95 -31.14 -15.26
C ILE A 379 10.13 -32.06 -16.15
N HIS A 380 10.19 -31.84 -17.45
CA HIS A 380 9.43 -32.56 -18.47
C HIS A 380 10.39 -33.43 -19.28
N PRO A 381 10.39 -34.77 -19.10
CA PRO A 381 11.34 -35.65 -19.76
C PRO A 381 11.22 -35.74 -21.29
N GLY A 382 10.06 -35.44 -21.84
CA GLY A 382 9.78 -35.51 -23.28
C GLY A 382 9.89 -36.93 -23.84
N THR A 383 10.32 -37.02 -25.09
CA THR A 383 10.56 -38.26 -25.82
C THR A 383 12.02 -38.72 -25.62
N PRO A 384 12.29 -40.03 -25.44
CA PRO A 384 13.66 -40.52 -25.25
C PRO A 384 14.55 -40.25 -26.46
N LEU A 385 15.65 -39.53 -26.24
CA LEU A 385 16.65 -39.20 -27.26
C LEU A 385 17.47 -40.42 -27.73
N ASN A 386 17.55 -41.49 -26.92
CA ASN A 386 18.26 -42.72 -27.26
C ASN A 386 17.32 -43.94 -27.21
N PRO A 387 16.88 -44.47 -28.37
CA PRO A 387 15.94 -45.59 -28.44
C PRO A 387 16.53 -46.94 -28.02
N ARG A 388 17.84 -47.02 -27.74
CA ARG A 388 18.53 -48.26 -27.34
C ARG A 388 18.78 -48.35 -25.83
N GLU A 389 18.15 -47.50 -25.02
CA GLU A 389 18.28 -47.56 -23.57
C GLU A 389 17.59 -48.79 -22.97
N LYS A 390 18.18 -49.32 -21.89
CA LYS A 390 17.63 -50.45 -21.16
C LYS A 390 16.34 -50.03 -20.44
N ASP A 391 15.32 -50.89 -20.50
CA ASP A 391 14.03 -50.71 -19.82
C ASP A 391 13.26 -49.44 -20.28
N LEU A 392 13.44 -49.01 -21.54
CA LEU A 392 12.87 -47.78 -22.09
C LEU A 392 11.34 -47.69 -21.95
N GLU A 393 10.60 -48.77 -22.26
CA GLU A 393 9.13 -48.81 -22.11
C GLU A 393 8.68 -48.51 -20.67
N LYS A 394 9.44 -49.01 -19.67
CA LYS A 394 9.16 -48.76 -18.26
C LYS A 394 9.37 -47.29 -17.91
N TRP A 395 10.42 -46.67 -18.43
CA TRP A 395 10.72 -45.26 -18.17
C TRP A 395 9.75 -44.32 -18.90
N MET A 396 9.32 -44.65 -20.12
CA MET A 396 8.29 -43.89 -20.84
C MET A 396 6.98 -43.85 -20.06
N LYS A 397 6.52 -44.99 -19.54
CA LYS A 397 5.31 -45.06 -18.70
C LYS A 397 5.40 -44.21 -17.42
N ARG A 398 6.61 -44.04 -16.87
CA ARG A 398 6.84 -43.19 -15.69
C ARG A 398 6.97 -41.71 -16.04
N ALA A 399 7.29 -41.39 -17.29
CA ALA A 399 7.38 -40.03 -17.80
C ALA A 399 6.00 -39.43 -18.13
N GLU A 400 5.01 -40.26 -18.48
CA GLU A 400 3.63 -39.84 -18.82
C GLU A 400 3.02 -38.74 -17.91
N PRO A 401 3.08 -38.82 -16.57
CA PRO A 401 2.50 -37.78 -15.71
C PRO A 401 3.28 -36.45 -15.69
N PHE A 402 4.48 -36.41 -16.27
CA PHE A 402 5.36 -35.24 -16.29
C PHE A 402 5.53 -34.65 -17.70
N ASN A 403 4.95 -35.26 -18.74
CA ASN A 403 5.08 -34.83 -20.14
C ASN A 403 3.91 -33.97 -20.60
#